data_AF-A0A955RXB4-F1
#
_entry.id   AF-A0A955RXB4-F1
#
_cell.length_a   1.000
_cell.length_b   1.000
_cell.length_c   1.000
_cell.angle_alpha   90.00
_cell.angle_beta   90.00
_cell.angle_gamma   90.00
#
_symmetry.space_group_name_H-M   'P 1'
#
loop_
_entity.id
_entity.type
_entity.pdbx_description
1 polymer ?
#
loop_
_entity_poly.entity_id
_entity_poly.type
_entity_poly.pdbx_seq_one_letter_code
_entity_poly.pdbx_strand_id
1 'polypeptide(L)'
;MALSLMCWSEVAYALNYTGGSGDGYSSSLGATADVVTIASSTQTFSVDDSATAISTITISQEVGLAGSGINTTDDIRVTIPSALGMVWDTGDTTATIGGAASGKVSGTVTYEDAGKTLVVAVSADFVNGDSITISDLSFTTFTEVGSDNLDLEIDNAGTVAASDTGSKTINLPASPVTFTGGSGDGYSSAVFGGSNIYTWTGSSDASTWSDQGNWDIGDGSAGDDGYPDDAADKALINATAHSINTGGVLAVGELEISASFSGTVTLGGALTLDDSDVWDGDLRLSAGTLDTSGSNYQINIDGNWTKTGGTFTSQSGTVNFTKASGIQVLASGGTGAGDHFYHLTHSGAGTLLLSAAVVVNGNLTNSAGTLDVDSSGNYAITLGGNFANTATFSAQNGTVTLNGSGTSVISGSNTFYNLTSTTAAKNITFTAGTTQTINANLTLTGTGSNPVVLRSSVDTNKWNITFPNGAQSVTNVDVKDSDANTNTITCTGCVDSGNNNGNWNFVTGASITAPQDGKTVGITPTVIGTGLAGSTVNIKDKDGTTVATTTVDANGNFEVAVSTALAAGVNSLTPFVGASSGTTINLTIVSNPSSAQVPVVTSPESGSR
;
A
#
# COMPACT_ATOMS: atom_id res chain seq x y z
N MET A 1 -36.28 -14.49 46.01
CA MET A 1 -35.84 -15.18 44.79
C MET A 1 -34.45 -15.70 45.05
N ALA A 2 -34.25 -17.02 45.00
CA ALA A 2 -32.93 -17.60 45.10
C ALA A 2 -32.17 -17.33 43.79
N LEU A 3 -30.98 -16.74 43.87
CA LEU A 3 -30.03 -16.74 42.77
C LEU A 3 -28.71 -17.31 43.29
N SER A 4 -28.30 -18.37 42.62
CA SER A 4 -27.12 -19.19 42.91
C SER A 4 -25.84 -18.38 42.74
N LEU A 5 -25.01 -18.34 43.78
CA LEU A 5 -23.65 -17.82 43.71
C LEU A 5 -22.76 -18.91 43.10
N MET A 6 -22.50 -18.84 41.80
CA MET A 6 -21.42 -19.61 41.17
C MET A 6 -20.11 -18.84 41.37
N CYS A 7 -19.19 -19.46 42.10
CA CYS A 7 -17.82 -19.01 42.27
C CYS A 7 -17.05 -19.26 40.97
N TRP A 8 -16.52 -18.19 40.37
CA TRP A 8 -15.47 -18.25 39.34
C TRP A 8 -14.30 -17.38 39.80
N SER A 9 -13.12 -17.83 39.40
CA SER A 9 -11.76 -17.49 39.84
C SER A 9 -11.40 -16.01 39.99
N GLU A 10 -10.45 -15.78 40.89
CA GLU A 10 -9.84 -14.50 41.26
C GLU A 10 -9.26 -13.73 40.06
N VAL A 11 -10.02 -12.73 39.56
CA VAL A 11 -9.46 -11.56 38.88
C VAL A 11 -10.28 -10.36 39.34
N ALA A 12 -9.68 -9.47 40.13
CA ALA A 12 -10.34 -8.26 40.60
C ALA A 12 -10.40 -7.24 39.45
N TYR A 13 -11.58 -7.07 38.83
CA TYR A 13 -11.87 -5.90 38.01
C TYR A 13 -12.28 -4.74 38.92
N ALA A 14 -11.49 -3.66 38.95
CA ALA A 14 -11.92 -2.40 39.57
C ALA A 14 -12.93 -1.69 38.65
N LEU A 15 -14.21 -1.72 39.02
CA LEU A 15 -15.25 -0.86 38.46
C LEU A 15 -15.14 0.55 39.08
N ASN A 16 -14.69 1.53 38.31
CA ASN A 16 -14.75 2.93 38.70
C ASN A 16 -16.21 3.44 38.65
N TYR A 17 -16.80 3.70 39.82
CA TYR A 17 -18.01 4.51 39.94
C TYR A 17 -17.61 5.95 40.27
N THR A 18 -17.91 6.89 39.37
CA THR A 18 -17.86 8.33 39.67
C THR A 18 -19.15 8.73 40.41
N GLY A 19 -19.12 8.67 41.74
CA GLY A 19 -20.20 9.18 42.58
C GLY A 19 -20.35 10.69 42.45
N GLY A 20 -21.56 11.16 42.11
CA GLY A 20 -21.92 12.57 42.05
C GLY A 20 -22.45 13.08 43.39
N SER A 21 -22.25 14.38 43.64
CA SER A 21 -22.67 15.13 44.83
C SER A 21 -24.06 14.76 45.39
N GLY A 22 -24.09 13.95 46.46
CA GLY A 22 -25.32 13.68 47.22
C GLY A 22 -25.35 12.42 48.08
N ASP A 23 -24.38 11.52 47.96
CA ASP A 23 -24.27 10.29 48.73
C ASP A 23 -23.36 10.48 49.95
N GLY A 24 -24.00 10.65 51.12
CA GLY A 24 -23.36 10.77 52.43
C GLY A 24 -22.70 9.47 52.93
N TYR A 25 -21.77 8.91 52.15
CA TYR A 25 -20.71 8.04 52.67
C TYR A 25 -19.37 8.74 52.49
N SER A 26 -18.96 9.33 53.61
CA SER A 26 -17.65 9.90 53.90
C SER A 26 -16.51 9.09 53.29
N SER A 27 -15.55 9.82 52.69
CA SER A 27 -14.16 9.43 52.45
C SER A 27 -13.67 8.27 53.32
N SER A 28 -13.84 7.04 52.84
CA SER A 28 -13.03 5.92 53.31
C SER A 28 -11.70 6.01 52.58
N LEU A 29 -10.76 6.75 53.17
CA LEU A 29 -9.35 6.35 53.14
C LEU A 29 -9.33 4.84 53.45
N GLY A 30 -9.16 3.99 52.43
CA GLY A 30 -9.43 2.56 52.63
C GLY A 30 -9.42 1.70 51.38
N ALA A 31 -8.56 2.02 50.41
CA ALA A 31 -7.93 1.03 49.54
C ALA A 31 -6.55 1.59 49.17
N THR A 32 -5.58 1.38 50.06
CA THR A 32 -4.15 1.60 49.82
C THR A 32 -3.64 0.48 48.90
N ALA A 33 -4.14 0.43 47.66
CA ALA A 33 -3.57 -0.45 46.64
C ALA A 33 -2.62 0.40 45.82
N ASP A 34 -1.32 0.12 45.95
CA ASP A 34 -0.32 0.66 45.05
C ASP A 34 -0.59 0.10 43.65
N VAL A 35 -0.75 0.98 42.67
CA VAL A 35 -0.93 0.64 41.26
C VAL A 35 0.38 0.91 40.54
N VAL A 36 1.01 -0.17 40.11
CA VAL A 36 2.17 -0.15 39.24
C VAL A 36 1.81 -0.75 37.88
N THR A 37 2.53 -0.34 36.85
CA THR A 37 2.38 -0.88 35.50
C THR A 37 3.73 -1.27 34.93
N ILE A 38 3.73 -2.25 34.03
CA ILE A 38 4.86 -2.62 33.19
C ILE A 38 4.37 -2.71 31.75
N ALA A 39 5.11 -2.12 30.83
CA ALA A 39 4.76 -2.11 29.41
C ALA A 39 5.99 -2.14 28.52
N SER A 40 5.97 -3.03 27.53
CA SER A 40 6.96 -3.13 26.48
C SER A 40 6.31 -3.53 25.16
N SER A 41 7.09 -3.56 24.07
CA SER A 41 6.57 -4.06 22.79
C SER A 41 6.50 -5.59 22.79
N THR A 42 5.63 -6.14 21.94
CA THR A 42 5.63 -7.59 21.69
C THR A 42 6.93 -7.98 21.00
N GLN A 43 7.57 -9.08 21.43
CA GLN A 43 8.79 -9.61 20.82
C GLN A 43 8.61 -11.08 20.46
N THR A 44 9.15 -11.45 19.30
CA THR A 44 9.17 -12.84 18.81
C THR A 44 10.63 -13.30 18.71
N PHE A 45 10.86 -14.54 19.12
CA PHE A 45 12.14 -15.24 19.11
C PHE A 45 11.93 -16.62 18.51
N SER A 46 13.02 -17.33 18.25
CA SER A 46 13.03 -18.74 17.89
C SER A 46 13.83 -19.56 18.90
N VAL A 47 13.50 -20.85 19.05
CA VAL A 47 14.35 -21.79 19.78
C VAL A 47 15.76 -21.77 19.17
N ASP A 48 16.77 -21.74 20.04
CA ASP A 48 18.20 -21.61 19.74
C ASP A 48 18.66 -20.26 19.16
N ASP A 49 17.82 -19.22 19.17
CA ASP A 49 18.28 -17.87 18.82
C ASP A 49 19.44 -17.42 19.74
N SER A 50 20.35 -16.62 19.18
CA SER A 50 21.38 -15.95 19.97
C SER A 50 20.77 -14.92 20.92
N ALA A 51 21.55 -14.46 21.91
CA ALA A 51 21.13 -13.37 22.80
C ALA A 51 20.55 -12.20 22.01
N THR A 52 19.33 -11.79 22.36
CA THR A 52 18.52 -10.82 21.62
C THR A 52 18.13 -9.68 22.55
N ALA A 53 18.36 -8.44 22.11
CA ALA A 53 18.06 -7.26 22.90
C ALA A 53 16.57 -7.16 23.26
N ILE A 54 16.28 -6.67 24.47
CA ILE A 54 14.92 -6.41 24.90
C ILE A 54 14.32 -5.22 24.15
N SER A 55 13.01 -5.24 23.93
CA SER A 55 12.26 -4.03 23.68
C SER A 55 12.26 -3.18 24.95
N THR A 56 12.27 -1.86 24.82
CA THR A 56 12.31 -0.96 25.98
C THR A 56 11.13 -1.24 26.92
N ILE A 57 11.44 -1.52 28.18
CA ILE A 57 10.45 -1.76 29.23
C ILE A 57 10.19 -0.45 29.95
N THR A 58 8.92 -0.06 30.09
CA THR A 58 8.48 1.10 30.86
C THR A 58 7.79 0.63 32.13
N ILE A 59 8.21 1.15 33.28
CA ILE A 59 7.61 0.86 34.59
C ILE A 59 7.17 2.17 35.22
N SER A 60 5.92 2.23 35.68
CA SER A 60 5.33 3.44 36.25
C SER A 60 4.57 3.17 37.54
N GLN A 61 4.69 4.08 38.51
CA GLN A 61 3.88 4.13 39.73
C GLN A 61 2.72 5.12 39.51
N GLU A 62 1.53 4.61 39.24
CA GLU A 62 0.35 5.43 38.87
C GLU A 62 -0.46 5.87 40.10
N VAL A 63 -0.50 5.05 41.15
CA VAL A 63 -1.15 5.37 42.43
C VAL A 63 -0.35 4.71 43.54
N GLY A 64 -0.07 5.43 44.63
CA GLY A 64 0.62 4.83 45.78
C GLY A 64 1.13 5.86 46.79
N LEU A 65 1.45 5.41 48.00
CA LEU A 65 2.14 6.23 49.00
C LEU A 65 3.65 5.97 48.90
N ALA A 66 4.45 7.01 49.17
CA ALA A 66 5.90 6.86 49.19
C ALA A 66 6.29 5.78 50.23
N GLY A 67 7.00 4.75 49.78
CA GLY A 67 7.44 3.62 50.60
C GLY A 67 6.45 2.46 50.71
N SER A 68 5.27 2.49 50.05
CA SER A 68 4.37 1.33 49.94
C SER A 68 4.37 0.66 48.56
N GLY A 69 4.62 1.43 47.50
CA GLY A 69 4.85 0.92 46.14
C GLY A 69 6.32 0.57 45.89
N ILE A 70 6.85 0.96 44.73
CA ILE A 70 8.28 0.76 44.42
C ILE A 70 9.13 1.53 45.44
N ASN A 71 9.97 0.81 46.19
CA ASN A 71 10.65 1.34 47.36
C ASN A 71 12.09 0.81 47.50
N THR A 72 12.85 1.46 48.39
CA THR A 72 14.27 1.17 48.65
C THR A 72 14.57 -0.13 49.41
N THR A 73 13.55 -0.79 49.95
CA THR A 73 13.68 -2.08 50.66
C THR A 73 13.53 -3.26 49.72
N ASP A 74 12.54 -3.17 48.82
CA ASP A 74 12.09 -4.30 48.01
C ASP A 74 12.57 -4.23 46.56
N ASP A 75 13.12 -3.10 46.10
CA ASP A 75 13.62 -2.91 44.73
C ASP A 75 12.58 -3.19 43.63
N ILE A 76 12.99 -3.22 42.36
CA ILE A 76 12.15 -3.61 41.22
C ILE A 76 12.60 -4.98 40.71
N ARG A 77 11.67 -5.93 40.55
CA ARG A 77 11.90 -7.25 39.96
C ARG A 77 11.08 -7.45 38.70
N VAL A 78 11.74 -7.83 37.61
CA VAL A 78 11.07 -8.23 36.36
C VAL A 78 11.36 -9.70 36.09
N THR A 79 10.33 -10.53 36.26
CA THR A 79 10.42 -11.98 36.23
C THR A 79 9.92 -12.52 34.91
N ILE A 80 10.67 -13.47 34.35
CA ILE A 80 10.25 -14.28 33.21
C ILE A 80 9.46 -15.48 33.77
N PRO A 81 8.17 -15.65 33.43
CA PRO A 81 7.40 -16.80 33.89
C PRO A 81 8.04 -18.14 33.54
N SER A 82 7.71 -19.16 34.33
CA SER A 82 8.25 -20.52 34.15
C SER A 82 7.81 -21.16 32.82
N ALA A 83 6.67 -20.73 32.26
CA ALA A 83 6.15 -21.20 30.98
C ALA A 83 6.95 -20.68 29.77
N LEU A 84 7.84 -19.69 29.96
CA LEU A 84 8.71 -19.20 28.90
C LEU A 84 10.09 -19.85 28.99
N GLY A 85 10.48 -20.58 27.95
CA GLY A 85 11.80 -21.19 27.80
C GLY A 85 12.93 -20.21 27.50
N MET A 86 13.05 -19.08 28.20
CA MET A 86 14.14 -18.11 28.05
C MET A 86 14.61 -17.55 29.39
N VAL A 87 15.79 -16.93 29.43
CA VAL A 87 16.34 -16.23 30.61
C VAL A 87 16.87 -14.86 30.22
N TRP A 88 17.09 -13.99 31.21
CA TRP A 88 17.88 -12.78 31.03
C TRP A 88 19.35 -13.14 30.74
N ASP A 89 20.00 -12.38 29.87
CA ASP A 89 21.45 -12.50 29.67
C ASP A 89 22.19 -11.90 30.88
N THR A 90 22.60 -12.78 31.79
CA THR A 90 23.32 -12.37 33.02
C THR A 90 24.70 -11.74 32.76
N GLY A 91 25.21 -11.78 31.52
CA GLY A 91 26.38 -11.02 31.10
C GLY A 91 26.12 -9.51 31.04
N ASP A 92 24.87 -9.10 30.83
CA ASP A 92 24.46 -7.70 30.78
C ASP A 92 24.33 -7.14 32.21
N THR A 93 25.41 -6.56 32.73
CA THR A 93 25.45 -6.04 34.12
C THR A 93 25.06 -4.56 34.23
N THR A 94 24.81 -3.89 33.09
CA THR A 94 24.49 -2.46 33.05
C THR A 94 23.31 -2.24 32.10
N ALA A 95 22.24 -1.67 32.61
CA ALA A 95 21.09 -1.20 31.84
C ALA A 95 21.17 0.32 31.61
N THR A 96 20.62 0.77 30.49
CA THR A 96 20.34 2.20 30.27
C THR A 96 18.98 2.54 30.86
N ILE A 97 18.99 3.40 31.88
CA ILE A 97 17.78 3.87 32.58
C ILE A 97 17.39 5.26 32.09
N GLY A 98 16.16 5.38 31.57
CA GLY A 98 15.52 6.65 31.20
C GLY A 98 14.30 6.95 32.08
N GLY A 99 13.51 7.96 31.70
CA GLY A 99 12.32 8.38 32.43
C GLY A 99 12.57 9.42 33.53
N ALA A 100 11.48 9.98 34.05
CA ALA A 100 11.51 11.09 35.01
C ALA A 100 12.11 10.70 36.37
N ALA A 101 11.99 9.43 36.74
CA ALA A 101 12.50 8.88 38.00
C ALA A 101 13.82 8.11 37.85
N SER A 102 14.52 8.24 36.72
CA SER A 102 15.79 7.53 36.45
C SER A 102 16.85 7.73 37.54
N GLY A 103 16.93 8.93 38.14
CA GLY A 103 17.84 9.22 39.25
C GLY A 103 17.53 8.51 40.57
N LYS A 104 16.42 7.77 40.65
CA LYS A 104 16.03 6.99 41.83
C LYS A 104 16.48 5.54 41.76
N VAL A 105 16.95 5.05 40.61
CA VAL A 105 17.33 3.63 40.44
C VAL A 105 18.75 3.48 39.92
N SER A 106 19.34 2.30 40.13
CA SER A 106 20.68 1.96 39.65
C SER A 106 20.65 1.54 38.18
N GLY A 107 21.64 2.00 37.40
CA GLY A 107 21.91 1.44 36.06
C GLY A 107 22.68 0.12 36.11
N THR A 108 23.36 -0.19 37.22
CA THR A 108 23.90 -1.53 37.45
C THR A 108 22.78 -2.44 37.94
N VAL A 109 22.57 -3.55 37.24
CA VAL A 109 21.49 -4.52 37.50
C VAL A 109 22.07 -5.86 37.95
N THR A 110 21.23 -6.66 38.61
CA THR A 110 21.58 -8.02 39.05
C THR A 110 20.48 -9.00 38.65
N TYR A 111 20.77 -10.29 38.75
CA TYR A 111 19.84 -11.35 38.37
C TYR A 111 19.69 -12.38 39.48
N GLU A 112 18.44 -12.77 39.73
CA GLU A 112 18.03 -13.82 40.66
C GLU A 112 17.47 -15.03 39.89
N ASP A 113 17.13 -16.11 40.60
CA ASP A 113 16.42 -17.28 40.05
C ASP A 113 17.07 -17.88 38.81
N ALA A 114 18.39 -18.04 38.86
CA ALA A 114 19.20 -18.55 37.74
C ALA A 114 19.01 -17.76 36.42
N GLY A 115 18.80 -16.44 36.53
CA GLY A 115 18.62 -15.55 35.38
C GLY A 115 17.16 -15.34 34.97
N LYS A 116 16.19 -15.83 35.75
CA LYS A 116 14.76 -15.60 35.47
C LYS A 116 14.25 -14.25 35.95
N THR A 117 14.91 -13.65 36.93
CA THR A 117 14.44 -12.41 37.57
C THR A 117 15.51 -11.33 37.44
N LEU A 118 15.19 -10.24 36.72
CA LEU A 118 16.00 -9.03 36.68
C LEU A 118 15.71 -8.21 37.92
N VAL A 119 16.75 -7.77 38.63
CA VAL A 119 16.64 -6.91 39.81
C VAL A 119 17.27 -5.55 39.52
N VAL A 120 16.49 -4.49 39.70
CA VAL A 120 16.94 -3.09 39.57
C VAL A 120 16.86 -2.41 40.92
N ALA A 121 18.01 -2.07 41.50
CA ALA A 121 18.10 -1.48 42.83
C ALA A 121 17.50 -0.07 42.86
N VAL A 122 16.70 0.21 43.89
CA VAL A 122 16.02 1.49 44.14
C VAL A 122 16.74 2.22 45.28
N SER A 123 17.13 3.46 45.03
CA SER A 123 17.87 4.33 45.97
C SER A 123 17.01 5.43 46.61
N ALA A 124 15.80 5.65 46.09
CA ALA A 124 14.79 6.51 46.68
C ALA A 124 13.39 6.03 46.30
N ASP A 125 12.44 6.08 47.24
CA ASP A 125 11.08 5.59 47.02
C ASP A 125 10.37 6.35 45.88
N PHE A 126 9.58 5.62 45.10
CA PHE A 126 8.77 6.20 44.04
C PHE A 126 7.55 6.91 44.64
N VAL A 127 7.10 7.96 43.97
CA VAL A 127 5.86 8.67 44.26
C VAL A 127 4.93 8.55 43.05
N ASN A 128 3.66 8.90 43.24
CA ASN A 128 2.67 8.90 42.16
C ASN A 128 3.17 9.75 40.97
N GLY A 129 3.17 9.15 39.77
CA GLY A 129 3.58 9.74 38.50
C GLY A 129 5.04 9.47 38.13
N ASP A 130 5.81 8.83 39.01
CA ASP A 130 7.17 8.41 38.68
C ASP A 130 7.17 7.27 37.67
N SER A 131 8.08 7.38 36.69
CA SER A 131 8.29 6.37 35.67
C SER A 131 9.76 6.24 35.30
N ILE A 132 10.15 5.03 34.93
CA ILE A 132 11.45 4.70 34.37
C ILE A 132 11.30 3.90 33.07
N THR A 133 12.34 3.95 32.23
CA THR A 133 12.50 3.05 31.09
C THR A 133 13.78 2.25 31.23
N ILE A 134 13.76 0.97 30.88
CA ILE A 134 14.90 0.06 30.93
C ILE A 134 15.21 -0.41 29.51
N SER A 135 16.48 -0.34 29.12
CA SER A 135 16.99 -0.72 27.79
C SER A 135 18.44 -1.22 27.88
N ASP A 136 19.00 -1.66 26.76
CA ASP A 136 20.36 -2.20 26.63
C ASP A 136 20.63 -3.47 27.46
N LEU A 137 19.59 -4.28 27.70
CA LEU A 137 19.68 -5.65 28.21
C LEU A 137 19.20 -6.63 27.14
N SER A 138 19.44 -7.93 27.35
CA SER A 138 19.08 -8.99 26.40
C SER A 138 18.40 -10.19 27.06
N PHE A 139 17.57 -10.90 26.29
CA PHE A 139 17.17 -12.28 26.60
C PHE A 139 18.08 -13.27 25.90
N THR A 140 18.23 -14.46 26.45
CA THR A 140 19.06 -15.52 25.89
C THR A 140 18.53 -16.91 26.27
N THR A 141 19.16 -17.95 25.72
CA THR A 141 18.86 -19.37 26.01
C THR A 141 17.40 -19.70 25.75
N PHE A 142 16.96 -19.52 24.49
CA PHE A 142 15.60 -19.85 24.04
C PHE A 142 15.49 -21.37 23.80
N THR A 143 14.88 -22.12 24.72
CA THR A 143 14.94 -23.59 24.76
C THR A 143 13.65 -24.30 24.33
N GLU A 144 12.49 -23.65 24.42
CA GLU A 144 11.21 -24.27 24.09
C GLU A 144 10.19 -23.25 23.59
N VAL A 145 9.24 -23.72 22.78
CA VAL A 145 8.13 -22.91 22.26
C VAL A 145 7.20 -22.51 23.39
N GLY A 146 6.85 -21.24 23.46
CA GLY A 146 5.97 -20.72 24.50
C GLY A 146 5.62 -19.26 24.26
N SER A 147 4.51 -18.82 24.84
CA SER A 147 4.10 -17.42 24.80
C SER A 147 3.53 -17.02 26.15
N ASP A 148 4.03 -15.93 26.70
CA ASP A 148 3.58 -15.37 27.97
C ASP A 148 4.02 -13.90 28.07
N ASN A 149 3.75 -13.24 29.20
CA ASN A 149 4.11 -11.86 29.47
C ASN A 149 5.11 -11.80 30.64
N LEU A 150 5.97 -10.78 30.70
CA LEU A 150 6.86 -10.61 31.86
C LEU A 150 6.04 -10.17 33.08
N ASP A 151 6.43 -10.59 34.27
CA ASP A 151 5.79 -10.16 35.51
C ASP A 151 6.65 -9.13 36.23
N LEU A 152 5.99 -8.12 36.79
CA LEU A 152 6.58 -7.12 37.68
C LEU A 152 6.26 -7.47 39.13
N GLU A 153 7.29 -7.50 39.94
CA GLU A 153 7.23 -7.66 41.39
C GLU A 153 7.89 -6.46 42.07
N ILE A 154 7.29 -5.99 43.16
CA ILE A 154 7.73 -4.78 43.90
C ILE A 154 7.82 -4.98 45.41
N ASP A 155 7.50 -6.18 45.93
CA ASP A 155 7.39 -6.47 47.36
C ASP A 155 8.36 -7.57 47.85
N ASN A 156 9.12 -8.16 46.92
CA ASN A 156 10.04 -9.28 47.19
C ASN A 156 9.38 -10.46 47.93
N ALA A 157 8.08 -10.66 47.73
CA ALA A 157 7.31 -11.75 48.35
C ALA A 157 6.92 -12.85 47.34
N GLY A 158 7.42 -12.76 46.11
CA GLY A 158 7.05 -13.62 44.99
C GLY A 158 5.65 -13.37 44.48
N THR A 159 5.10 -12.16 44.71
CA THR A 159 3.76 -11.79 44.23
C THR A 159 3.84 -10.90 43.00
N VAL A 160 3.02 -11.21 42.00
CA VAL A 160 2.94 -10.43 40.76
C VAL A 160 2.12 -9.18 41.02
N ALA A 161 2.76 -8.02 40.94
CA ALA A 161 2.13 -6.72 41.09
C ALA A 161 1.48 -6.23 39.78
N ALA A 162 2.08 -6.55 38.63
CA ALA A 162 1.54 -6.30 37.30
C ALA A 162 2.18 -7.23 36.26
N SER A 163 1.49 -7.48 35.15
CA SER A 163 2.07 -8.21 34.00
C SER A 163 2.26 -7.27 32.82
N ASP A 164 3.33 -7.48 32.08
CA ASP A 164 3.73 -6.71 30.90
C ASP A 164 2.62 -6.75 29.84
N THR A 165 2.41 -5.65 29.14
CA THR A 165 1.43 -5.58 28.04
C THR A 165 1.96 -6.18 26.74
N GLY A 166 3.29 -6.26 26.56
CA GLY A 166 3.91 -6.86 25.39
C GLY A 166 4.19 -8.35 25.58
N SER A 167 3.59 -9.23 24.78
CA SER A 167 3.87 -10.67 24.87
C SER A 167 5.28 -11.00 24.38
N LYS A 168 5.85 -12.08 24.93
CA LYS A 168 7.12 -12.67 24.52
C LYS A 168 6.82 -14.05 23.99
N THR A 169 7.12 -14.28 22.72
CA THR A 169 6.79 -15.53 22.02
C THR A 169 8.05 -16.17 21.48
N ILE A 170 8.27 -17.44 21.80
CA ILE A 170 9.35 -18.27 21.26
C ILE A 170 8.72 -19.25 20.28
N ASN A 171 9.10 -19.16 19.02
CA ASN A 171 8.67 -20.05 17.94
C ASN A 171 9.72 -21.13 17.69
N LEU A 172 9.41 -22.14 16.89
CA LEU A 172 10.46 -23.00 16.34
C LEU A 172 11.31 -22.18 15.36
N PRO A 173 12.63 -22.46 15.27
CA PRO A 173 13.46 -21.84 14.24
C PRO A 173 12.86 -22.14 12.87
N ALA A 174 12.89 -21.14 11.98
CA ALA A 174 12.55 -21.35 10.59
C ALA A 174 13.48 -22.41 10.00
N SER A 175 13.00 -23.66 9.95
CA SER A 175 13.75 -24.79 9.42
C SER A 175 13.10 -25.23 8.12
N PRO A 176 13.86 -25.42 7.02
CA PRO A 176 13.38 -26.08 5.81
C PRO A 176 13.29 -27.61 5.98
N VAL A 177 13.30 -28.10 7.23
CA VAL A 177 13.40 -29.52 7.55
C VAL A 177 12.00 -30.09 7.70
N THR A 178 11.56 -30.81 6.67
CA THR A 178 10.43 -31.74 6.77
C THR A 178 10.78 -32.81 7.80
N PHE A 179 10.01 -32.89 8.88
CA PHE A 179 10.00 -34.08 9.71
C PHE A 179 9.37 -35.22 8.89
N THR A 180 10.17 -36.14 8.37
CA THR A 180 9.66 -37.45 8.00
C THR A 180 9.40 -38.19 9.31
N GLY A 181 8.19 -38.06 9.85
CA GLY A 181 7.70 -38.94 10.91
C GLY A 181 7.88 -40.38 10.43
N GLY A 182 8.73 -41.13 11.12
CA GLY A 182 8.88 -42.55 10.85
C GLY A 182 7.62 -43.26 11.30
N SER A 183 7.13 -44.19 10.48
CA SER A 183 5.99 -45.05 10.82
C SER A 183 6.24 -45.79 12.14
N GLY A 184 5.66 -45.35 13.25
CA GLY A 184 5.71 -46.13 14.50
C GLY A 184 5.53 -45.42 15.84
N ASP A 185 5.46 -44.09 15.92
CA ASP A 185 5.03 -43.45 17.17
C ASP A 185 3.50 -43.34 17.17
N GLY A 186 2.89 -43.87 18.23
CA GLY A 186 1.44 -44.02 18.37
C GLY A 186 0.68 -42.70 18.58
N TYR A 187 1.04 -41.62 17.90
CA TYR A 187 0.22 -40.43 17.72
C TYR A 187 -0.72 -40.59 16.52
N SER A 188 -1.29 -41.79 16.37
CA SER A 188 -2.65 -41.94 15.87
C SER A 188 -3.56 -41.22 16.86
N SER A 189 -3.71 -39.89 16.72
CA SER A 189 -4.78 -39.17 17.38
C SER A 189 -6.07 -39.53 16.67
N ALA A 190 -6.77 -40.51 17.24
CA ALA A 190 -8.12 -40.82 16.88
C ALA A 190 -9.02 -39.59 17.12
N VAL A 191 -9.69 -39.15 16.05
CA VAL A 191 -10.96 -38.43 16.02
C VAL A 191 -10.95 -36.98 16.54
N PHE A 192 -10.64 -36.05 15.63
CA PHE A 192 -11.52 -34.91 15.27
C PHE A 192 -11.32 -34.67 13.77
N GLY A 193 -12.40 -34.60 12.97
CA GLY A 193 -12.26 -34.16 11.58
C GLY A 193 -11.82 -32.69 11.54
N GLY A 194 -11.02 -32.28 10.56
CA GLY A 194 -10.90 -30.85 10.26
C GLY A 194 -9.61 -30.27 9.67
N SER A 195 -8.61 -31.04 9.20
CA SER A 195 -7.49 -30.48 8.39
C SER A 195 -6.67 -31.56 7.69
N ASN A 196 -6.79 -31.69 6.38
CA ASN A 196 -5.94 -32.59 5.58
C ASN A 196 -5.01 -31.78 4.67
N ILE A 197 -3.74 -32.19 4.58
CA ILE A 197 -2.80 -31.67 3.57
C ILE A 197 -2.70 -32.71 2.47
N TYR A 198 -3.31 -32.43 1.33
CA TYR A 198 -3.24 -33.27 0.15
C TYR A 198 -2.04 -32.85 -0.72
N THR A 199 -1.07 -33.74 -0.84
CA THR A 199 0.11 -33.52 -1.69
C THR A 199 -0.09 -34.13 -3.06
N TRP A 200 0.05 -33.34 -4.13
CA TRP A 200 -0.04 -33.84 -5.49
C TRP A 200 1.18 -34.70 -5.83
N THR A 201 0.94 -35.99 -6.04
CA THR A 201 1.95 -36.93 -6.52
C THR A 201 1.86 -37.13 -8.02
N GLY A 202 0.65 -37.04 -8.60
CA GLY A 202 0.39 -37.37 -9.99
C GLY A 202 0.63 -38.85 -10.32
N SER A 203 0.49 -39.74 -9.33
CA SER A 203 0.82 -41.16 -9.48
C SER A 203 -0.17 -41.95 -10.35
N SER A 204 -1.38 -41.41 -10.59
CA SER A 204 -2.39 -42.00 -11.47
C SER A 204 -2.31 -41.39 -12.87
N ASP A 205 -3.25 -40.54 -13.27
CA ASP A 205 -3.27 -39.95 -14.61
C ASP A 205 -2.43 -38.66 -14.73
N ALA A 206 -1.89 -38.17 -13.60
CA ALA A 206 -1.08 -36.96 -13.50
C ALA A 206 -1.72 -35.69 -14.09
N SER A 207 -3.06 -35.65 -14.20
CA SER A 207 -3.78 -34.55 -14.84
C SER A 207 -5.11 -34.17 -14.19
N THR A 208 -5.85 -35.13 -13.63
CA THR A 208 -7.21 -34.92 -13.12
C THR A 208 -7.21 -34.63 -11.62
N TRP A 209 -7.69 -33.46 -11.21
CA TRP A 209 -7.73 -33.07 -9.79
C TRP A 209 -8.58 -34.01 -8.92
N SER A 210 -9.74 -34.44 -9.40
CA SER A 210 -10.64 -35.32 -8.63
C SER A 210 -10.24 -36.80 -8.67
N ASP A 211 -9.13 -37.15 -9.33
CA ASP A 211 -8.60 -38.51 -9.26
C ASP A 211 -7.76 -38.63 -7.99
N GLN A 212 -8.34 -39.28 -6.97
CA GLN A 212 -7.69 -39.55 -5.69
C GLN A 212 -6.33 -40.26 -5.84
N GLY A 213 -6.11 -41.00 -6.93
CA GLY A 213 -4.82 -41.64 -7.22
C GLY A 213 -3.68 -40.66 -7.48
N ASN A 214 -3.98 -39.37 -7.66
CA ASN A 214 -2.99 -38.31 -7.82
C ASN A 214 -2.61 -37.60 -6.51
N TRP A 215 -3.28 -37.91 -5.40
CA TRP A 215 -3.06 -37.26 -4.10
C TRP A 215 -2.58 -38.23 -3.04
N ASP A 216 -1.87 -37.69 -2.06
CA ASP A 216 -1.35 -38.40 -0.90
C ASP A 216 -1.47 -37.49 0.33
N ILE A 217 -2.07 -37.99 1.41
CA ILE A 217 -2.16 -37.29 2.70
C ILE A 217 -1.00 -37.63 3.65
N GLY A 218 -0.07 -38.47 3.19
CA GLY A 218 1.10 -38.90 3.95
C GLY A 218 0.85 -40.06 4.91
N ASP A 219 -0.23 -40.84 4.72
CA ASP A 219 -0.59 -41.95 5.60
C ASP A 219 0.17 -43.26 5.31
N GLY A 220 0.98 -43.27 4.24
CA GLY A 220 1.78 -44.41 3.81
C GLY A 220 1.09 -45.36 2.82
N SER A 221 -0.12 -45.04 2.35
CA SER A 221 -0.89 -45.84 1.38
C SER A 221 -1.28 -45.01 0.15
N ALA A 222 -0.36 -44.88 -0.82
CA ALA A 222 -0.62 -44.09 -2.02
C ALA A 222 -1.91 -44.52 -2.77
N GLY A 223 -2.82 -43.57 -2.99
CA GLY A 223 -3.90 -43.66 -3.98
C GLY A 223 -5.30 -44.02 -3.49
N ASP A 224 -5.60 -43.92 -2.18
CA ASP A 224 -6.96 -44.08 -1.64
C ASP A 224 -7.36 -43.02 -0.59
N ASP A 225 -6.78 -41.82 -0.68
CA ASP A 225 -6.85 -40.82 0.39
C ASP A 225 -7.93 -39.75 0.18
N GLY A 226 -8.63 -39.82 -0.96
CA GLY A 226 -9.49 -38.74 -1.45
C GLY A 226 -8.71 -37.69 -2.24
N TYR A 227 -9.27 -36.49 -2.35
CA TYR A 227 -8.64 -35.35 -3.01
C TYR A 227 -9.12 -34.06 -2.32
N PRO A 228 -8.35 -32.95 -2.37
CA PRO A 228 -8.75 -31.71 -1.72
C PRO A 228 -9.98 -31.12 -2.43
N ASP A 229 -11.08 -30.99 -1.69
CA ASP A 229 -12.39 -30.64 -2.26
C ASP A 229 -13.28 -29.78 -1.39
N ASP A 230 -12.87 -29.48 -0.16
CA ASP A 230 -13.53 -28.53 0.71
C ASP A 230 -12.57 -27.60 1.47
N ALA A 231 -13.14 -26.60 2.16
CA ALA A 231 -12.39 -25.56 2.85
C ALA A 231 -11.54 -26.06 4.05
N ALA A 232 -11.71 -27.31 4.50
CA ALA A 232 -10.85 -27.91 5.50
C ALA A 232 -9.56 -28.50 4.89
N ASP A 233 -9.43 -28.50 3.57
CA ASP A 233 -8.32 -29.12 2.86
C ASP A 233 -7.28 -28.11 2.38
N LYS A 234 -6.00 -28.47 2.53
CA LYS A 234 -4.88 -27.80 1.86
C LYS A 234 -4.44 -28.63 0.66
N ALA A 235 -4.34 -28.00 -0.51
CA ALA A 235 -3.76 -28.58 -1.70
C ALA A 235 -2.31 -28.13 -1.88
N LEU A 236 -1.36 -29.06 -1.77
CA LEU A 236 0.06 -28.84 -1.99
C LEU A 236 0.50 -29.46 -3.33
N ILE A 237 0.77 -28.63 -4.32
CA ILE A 237 1.31 -29.04 -5.61
C ILE A 237 2.84 -29.04 -5.54
N ASN A 238 3.41 -30.22 -5.24
CA ASN A 238 4.85 -30.40 -5.06
C ASN A 238 5.42 -31.50 -5.99
N ALA A 239 5.07 -31.41 -7.27
CA ALA A 239 5.61 -32.27 -8.33
C ALA A 239 6.42 -31.44 -9.32
N THR A 240 7.11 -32.05 -10.29
CA THR A 240 7.90 -31.30 -11.27
C THR A 240 7.04 -30.84 -12.45
N ALA A 241 6.63 -31.71 -13.37
CA ALA A 241 6.01 -31.29 -14.63
C ALA A 241 4.70 -32.05 -14.89
N HIS A 242 3.57 -31.48 -14.47
CA HIS A 242 2.22 -32.00 -14.71
C HIS A 242 1.29 -30.91 -15.27
N SER A 243 0.30 -31.33 -16.06
CA SER A 243 -0.77 -30.45 -16.55
C SER A 243 -2.05 -30.79 -15.81
N ILE A 244 -2.26 -30.12 -14.69
CA ILE A 244 -3.34 -30.39 -13.75
C ILE A 244 -4.56 -29.58 -14.15
N ASN A 245 -5.73 -30.21 -14.27
CA ASN A 245 -7.02 -29.56 -14.46
C ASN A 245 -7.86 -29.72 -13.20
N THR A 246 -8.31 -28.60 -12.61
CA THR A 246 -9.12 -28.64 -11.37
C THR A 246 -10.52 -29.20 -11.55
N GLY A 247 -10.98 -29.37 -12.79
CA GLY A 247 -12.28 -29.95 -13.12
C GLY A 247 -13.42 -28.95 -13.00
N GLY A 248 -14.17 -28.99 -11.90
CA GLY A 248 -15.35 -28.15 -11.69
C GLY A 248 -15.06 -26.89 -10.89
N VAL A 249 -16.11 -26.34 -10.29
CA VAL A 249 -15.98 -25.38 -9.19
C VAL A 249 -15.27 -26.09 -8.03
N LEU A 250 -14.30 -25.42 -7.44
CA LEU A 250 -13.44 -25.96 -6.39
C LEU A 250 -13.42 -24.98 -5.20
N ALA A 251 -13.61 -25.49 -4.01
CA ALA A 251 -13.40 -24.76 -2.77
C ALA A 251 -12.36 -25.53 -1.95
N VAL A 252 -11.27 -24.87 -1.55
CA VAL A 252 -10.25 -25.46 -0.66
C VAL A 252 -9.81 -24.43 0.38
N GLY A 253 -9.24 -24.86 1.49
CA GLY A 253 -8.75 -23.97 2.54
C GLY A 253 -7.44 -23.27 2.17
N GLU A 254 -6.55 -23.95 1.45
CA GLU A 254 -5.30 -23.35 0.96
C GLU A 254 -4.85 -24.01 -0.36
N LEU A 255 -4.29 -23.21 -1.26
CA LEU A 255 -3.57 -23.70 -2.44
C LEU A 255 -2.12 -23.27 -2.41
N GLU A 256 -1.20 -24.23 -2.33
CA GLU A 256 0.23 -24.01 -2.43
C GLU A 256 0.82 -24.71 -3.66
N ILE A 257 1.35 -23.91 -4.59
CA ILE A 257 2.15 -24.38 -5.72
C ILE A 257 3.62 -24.16 -5.37
N SER A 258 4.32 -25.26 -5.08
CA SER A 258 5.67 -25.22 -4.51
C SER A 258 6.73 -24.80 -5.54
N ALA A 259 7.92 -24.47 -5.05
CA ALA A 259 9.04 -24.07 -5.90
C ALA A 259 9.59 -25.20 -6.81
N SER A 260 9.22 -26.46 -6.55
CA SER A 260 9.62 -27.60 -7.37
C SER A 260 8.75 -27.76 -8.63
N PHE A 261 7.58 -27.10 -8.67
CA PHE A 261 6.63 -27.20 -9.76
C PHE A 261 7.05 -26.38 -10.99
N SER A 262 6.94 -27.00 -12.15
CA SER A 262 7.29 -26.46 -13.46
C SER A 262 6.17 -26.67 -14.49
N GLY A 263 5.09 -27.34 -14.09
CA GLY A 263 3.92 -27.61 -14.93
C GLY A 263 2.90 -26.46 -14.91
N THR A 264 1.65 -26.82 -15.20
CA THR A 264 0.51 -25.89 -15.21
C THR A 264 -0.66 -26.45 -14.41
N VAL A 265 -1.23 -25.63 -13.53
CA VAL A 265 -2.55 -25.84 -12.94
C VAL A 265 -3.54 -24.96 -13.71
N THR A 266 -4.43 -25.57 -14.48
CA THR A 266 -5.50 -24.89 -15.21
C THR A 266 -6.81 -25.06 -14.46
N LEU A 267 -7.46 -23.95 -14.14
CA LEU A 267 -8.77 -23.97 -13.51
C LEU A 267 -9.83 -24.53 -14.47
N GLY A 268 -10.57 -25.53 -14.04
CA GLY A 268 -11.74 -26.06 -14.75
C GLY A 268 -13.07 -25.42 -14.33
N GLY A 269 -13.07 -24.68 -13.22
CA GLY A 269 -14.16 -23.86 -12.71
C GLY A 269 -13.65 -22.78 -11.75
N ALA A 270 -14.55 -22.03 -11.12
CA ALA A 270 -14.17 -21.02 -10.13
C ALA A 270 -13.45 -21.67 -8.94
N LEU A 271 -12.36 -21.03 -8.47
CA LEU A 271 -11.64 -21.43 -7.27
C LEU A 271 -12.03 -20.50 -6.11
N THR A 272 -12.38 -21.07 -4.97
CA THR A 272 -12.57 -20.34 -3.72
C THR A 272 -11.56 -20.86 -2.69
N LEU A 273 -10.82 -19.94 -2.09
CA LEU A 273 -9.92 -20.17 -0.97
C LEU A 273 -10.54 -19.51 0.26
N ASP A 274 -11.05 -20.31 1.17
CA ASP A 274 -11.91 -19.87 2.29
C ASP A 274 -11.24 -20.12 3.64
N ASP A 275 -11.43 -19.17 4.56
CA ASP A 275 -10.95 -19.21 5.95
C ASP A 275 -12.10 -19.68 6.85
N SER A 276 -12.53 -20.94 6.68
CA SER A 276 -13.66 -21.48 7.45
C SER A 276 -13.24 -22.25 8.70
N ASP A 277 -11.98 -22.69 8.80
CA ASP A 277 -11.50 -23.61 9.85
C ASP A 277 -10.02 -23.37 10.24
N VAL A 278 -9.10 -24.24 9.80
CA VAL A 278 -7.67 -24.21 10.22
C VAL A 278 -6.77 -23.52 9.20
N TRP A 279 -7.20 -23.49 7.94
CA TRP A 279 -6.45 -22.86 6.85
C TRP A 279 -6.93 -21.43 6.64
N ASP A 280 -5.98 -20.53 6.37
CA ASP A 280 -6.25 -19.09 6.30
C ASP A 280 -6.89 -18.63 4.97
N GLY A 281 -7.26 -19.54 4.05
CA GLY A 281 -7.74 -19.16 2.71
C GLY A 281 -6.61 -18.69 1.76
N ASP A 282 -5.38 -19.12 1.99
CA ASP A 282 -4.18 -18.59 1.31
C ASP A 282 -3.96 -19.17 -0.10
N LEU A 283 -3.40 -18.34 -1.00
CA LEU A 283 -2.82 -18.76 -2.27
C LEU A 283 -1.31 -18.49 -2.29
N ARG A 284 -0.51 -19.54 -2.50
CA ARG A 284 0.94 -19.44 -2.65
C ARG A 284 1.38 -19.97 -4.01
N LEU A 285 2.02 -19.12 -4.83
CA LEU A 285 2.58 -19.47 -6.14
C LEU A 285 4.09 -19.22 -6.15
N SER A 286 4.86 -20.30 -5.99
CA SER A 286 6.33 -20.24 -5.95
C SER A 286 6.99 -20.59 -7.27
N ALA A 287 6.36 -21.44 -8.10
CA ALA A 287 6.86 -21.80 -9.43
C ALA A 287 5.73 -22.30 -10.35
N GLY A 288 6.06 -22.79 -11.55
CA GLY A 288 5.09 -23.28 -12.54
C GLY A 288 4.12 -22.22 -13.05
N THR A 289 2.97 -22.65 -13.55
CA THR A 289 1.90 -21.76 -14.05
C THR A 289 0.57 -22.04 -13.36
N LEU A 290 -0.11 -21.00 -12.89
CA LEU A 290 -1.53 -21.04 -12.53
C LEU A 290 -2.32 -20.30 -13.62
N ASP A 291 -3.25 -20.98 -14.29
CA ASP A 291 -4.04 -20.46 -15.40
C ASP A 291 -5.53 -20.46 -15.08
N THR A 292 -6.18 -19.30 -15.16
CA THR A 292 -7.64 -19.15 -14.97
C THR A 292 -8.45 -19.73 -16.14
N SER A 293 -7.77 -20.27 -17.15
CA SER A 293 -8.28 -20.86 -18.39
C SER A 293 -8.89 -19.86 -19.35
N GLY A 294 -9.12 -20.29 -20.61
CA GLY A 294 -9.81 -19.50 -21.62
C GLY A 294 -11.24 -19.12 -21.26
N SER A 295 -11.79 -19.76 -20.22
CA SER A 295 -13.10 -19.44 -19.65
C SER A 295 -13.05 -18.31 -18.61
N ASN A 296 -11.87 -17.82 -18.25
CA ASN A 296 -11.66 -16.70 -17.33
C ASN A 296 -12.27 -16.94 -15.95
N TYR A 297 -12.05 -18.13 -15.38
CA TYR A 297 -12.61 -18.46 -14.09
C TYR A 297 -12.09 -17.54 -12.98
N GLN A 298 -12.99 -17.17 -12.07
CA GLN A 298 -12.66 -16.32 -10.95
C GLN A 298 -11.90 -17.09 -9.86
N ILE A 299 -11.07 -16.35 -9.11
CA ILE A 299 -10.45 -16.83 -7.88
C ILE A 299 -10.94 -15.94 -6.73
N ASN A 300 -11.59 -16.52 -5.74
CA ASN A 300 -11.98 -15.84 -4.50
C ASN A 300 -11.00 -16.23 -3.40
N ILE A 301 -10.52 -15.27 -2.62
CA ILE A 301 -9.45 -15.47 -1.65
C ILE A 301 -9.82 -14.72 -0.39
N ASP A 302 -9.96 -15.46 0.71
CA ASP A 302 -10.10 -14.88 2.04
C ASP A 302 -8.75 -14.62 2.71
N GLY A 303 -7.75 -15.46 2.41
CA GLY A 303 -6.37 -15.32 2.87
C GLY A 303 -5.49 -14.44 2.00
N ASN A 304 -4.19 -14.60 2.12
CA ASN A 304 -3.18 -13.84 1.41
C ASN A 304 -2.94 -14.39 -0.01
N TRP A 305 -2.60 -13.48 -0.92
CA TRP A 305 -1.99 -13.85 -2.20
C TRP A 305 -0.49 -13.67 -2.12
N THR A 306 0.27 -14.76 -2.27
CA THR A 306 1.72 -14.73 -2.26
C THR A 306 2.31 -15.35 -3.52
N LYS A 307 2.82 -14.50 -4.42
CA LYS A 307 3.58 -14.95 -5.59
C LYS A 307 5.05 -14.59 -5.43
N THR A 308 5.89 -15.61 -5.27
CA THR A 308 7.36 -15.47 -5.16
C THR A 308 8.08 -15.94 -6.43
N GLY A 309 7.38 -16.65 -7.31
CA GLY A 309 7.89 -17.09 -8.61
C GLY A 309 6.77 -17.57 -9.53
N GLY A 310 7.11 -18.35 -10.56
CA GLY A 310 6.13 -18.89 -11.52
C GLY A 310 5.44 -17.84 -12.41
N THR A 311 4.36 -18.24 -13.06
CA THR A 311 3.53 -17.40 -13.95
C THR A 311 2.06 -17.52 -13.55
N PHE A 312 1.42 -16.38 -13.30
CA PHE A 312 -0.04 -16.30 -13.20
C PHE A 312 -0.61 -15.87 -14.56
N THR A 313 -1.33 -16.79 -15.20
CA THR A 313 -2.03 -16.52 -16.47
C THR A 313 -3.46 -16.13 -16.12
N SER A 314 -3.67 -14.83 -15.91
CA SER A 314 -4.96 -14.27 -15.50
C SER A 314 -6.02 -14.27 -16.60
N GLN A 315 -5.60 -14.36 -17.87
CA GLN A 315 -6.45 -14.21 -19.06
C GLN A 315 -7.30 -12.94 -18.99
N SER A 316 -8.62 -13.06 -18.97
CA SER A 316 -9.55 -11.98 -18.64
C SER A 316 -10.32 -12.23 -17.34
N GLY A 317 -9.79 -13.10 -16.47
CA GLY A 317 -10.40 -13.49 -15.20
C GLY A 317 -10.30 -12.44 -14.11
N THR A 318 -11.02 -12.68 -13.02
CA THR A 318 -11.09 -11.81 -11.84
C THR A 318 -10.54 -12.51 -10.61
N VAL A 319 -9.68 -11.82 -9.87
CA VAL A 319 -9.28 -12.21 -8.52
C VAL A 319 -10.02 -11.33 -7.51
N ASN A 320 -10.74 -11.95 -6.58
CA ASN A 320 -11.54 -11.30 -5.55
C ASN A 320 -10.88 -11.52 -4.18
N PHE A 321 -10.53 -10.43 -3.52
CA PHE A 321 -10.00 -10.36 -2.15
C PHE A 321 -11.17 -10.08 -1.21
N THR A 322 -11.53 -11.07 -0.38
CA THR A 322 -12.80 -11.11 0.36
C THR A 322 -12.68 -10.96 1.88
N LYS A 323 -11.46 -10.85 2.42
CA LYS A 323 -11.22 -10.94 3.87
C LYS A 323 -12.13 -10.02 4.67
N ALA A 324 -12.91 -10.61 5.57
CA ALA A 324 -13.91 -9.87 6.32
C ALA A 324 -13.31 -8.87 7.32
N SER A 325 -12.13 -9.17 7.88
CA SER A 325 -11.47 -8.30 8.87
C SER A 325 -9.95 -8.52 8.92
N GLY A 326 -9.22 -7.59 9.56
CA GLY A 326 -7.76 -7.67 9.64
C GLY A 326 -7.06 -7.32 8.33
N ILE A 327 -5.81 -7.78 8.17
CA ILE A 327 -4.99 -7.52 6.99
C ILE A 327 -5.01 -8.74 6.06
N GLN A 328 -5.20 -8.48 4.78
CA GLN A 328 -5.06 -9.40 3.66
C GLN A 328 -3.89 -8.90 2.81
N VAL A 329 -2.80 -9.67 2.76
CA VAL A 329 -1.58 -9.26 2.06
C VAL A 329 -1.64 -9.68 0.59
N LEU A 330 -1.32 -8.75 -0.30
CA LEU A 330 -1.13 -8.97 -1.72
C LEU A 330 0.33 -8.79 -2.11
N ALA A 331 1.06 -9.91 -2.16
CA ALA A 331 2.38 -10.01 -2.77
C ALA A 331 2.23 -10.46 -4.23
N SER A 332 2.03 -9.52 -5.15
CA SER A 332 1.73 -9.77 -6.58
C SER A 332 2.81 -10.54 -7.36
N GLY A 333 4.05 -10.55 -6.86
CA GLY A 333 5.23 -11.03 -7.59
C GLY A 333 5.94 -9.94 -8.41
N GLY A 334 5.34 -8.76 -8.54
CA GLY A 334 5.94 -7.59 -9.19
C GLY A 334 5.16 -7.11 -10.42
N THR A 335 5.90 -6.66 -11.44
CA THR A 335 5.34 -6.01 -12.64
C THR A 335 5.62 -6.76 -13.94
N GLY A 336 6.21 -7.96 -13.86
CA GLY A 336 6.44 -8.81 -15.03
C GLY A 336 5.12 -9.30 -15.61
N ALA A 337 5.08 -9.64 -16.90
CA ALA A 337 3.83 -10.03 -17.58
C ALA A 337 3.12 -11.24 -16.93
N GLY A 338 3.88 -12.12 -16.26
CA GLY A 338 3.34 -13.25 -15.49
C GLY A 338 2.88 -12.91 -14.08
N ASP A 339 2.94 -11.65 -13.65
CA ASP A 339 2.50 -11.16 -12.33
C ASP A 339 1.20 -10.34 -12.42
N HIS A 340 0.71 -10.09 -13.64
CA HIS A 340 -0.40 -9.19 -13.88
C HIS A 340 -1.73 -9.84 -13.50
N PHE A 341 -2.55 -9.10 -12.76
CA PHE A 341 -3.97 -9.37 -12.68
C PHE A 341 -4.66 -8.81 -13.92
N TYR A 342 -5.76 -9.43 -14.34
CA TYR A 342 -6.63 -8.82 -15.34
C TYR A 342 -7.70 -7.97 -14.67
N HIS A 343 -8.65 -8.58 -13.95
CA HIS A 343 -9.51 -7.86 -13.01
C HIS A 343 -9.12 -8.16 -11.56
N LEU A 344 -9.14 -7.13 -10.72
CA LEU A 344 -8.92 -7.24 -9.28
C LEU A 344 -10.08 -6.58 -8.55
N THR A 345 -10.71 -7.32 -7.63
CA THR A 345 -11.76 -6.80 -6.76
C THR A 345 -11.33 -6.96 -5.31
N HIS A 346 -11.48 -5.91 -4.52
CA HIS A 346 -11.46 -5.96 -3.06
C HIS A 346 -12.88 -5.70 -2.56
N SER A 347 -13.51 -6.74 -2.03
CA SER A 347 -14.87 -6.72 -1.51
C SER A 347 -14.96 -7.08 -0.03
N GLY A 348 -13.85 -7.51 0.57
CA GLY A 348 -13.71 -7.70 2.00
C GLY A 348 -13.80 -6.38 2.78
N ALA A 349 -14.24 -6.46 4.04
CA ALA A 349 -14.27 -5.29 4.91
C ALA A 349 -12.93 -5.04 5.63
N GLY A 350 -11.97 -5.96 5.51
CA GLY A 350 -10.60 -5.81 5.99
C GLY A 350 -9.75 -4.83 5.18
N THR A 351 -8.44 -4.86 5.44
CA THR A 351 -7.44 -4.09 4.69
C THR A 351 -6.73 -4.99 3.69
N LEU A 352 -6.89 -4.72 2.39
CA LEU A 352 -6.01 -5.27 1.36
C LEU A 352 -4.72 -4.45 1.32
N LEU A 353 -3.65 -5.02 1.85
CA LEU A 353 -2.33 -4.40 1.96
C LEU A 353 -1.42 -4.89 0.83
N LEU A 354 -0.95 -3.97 -0.01
CA LEU A 354 0.04 -4.30 -1.04
C LEU A 354 1.42 -4.52 -0.41
N SER A 355 2.12 -5.57 -0.81
CA SER A 355 3.54 -5.79 -0.45
C SER A 355 4.47 -5.82 -1.68
N ALA A 356 3.92 -5.52 -2.85
CA ALA A 356 4.64 -5.33 -4.11
C ALA A 356 3.85 -4.39 -5.03
N ALA A 357 4.49 -3.84 -6.06
CA ALA A 357 3.80 -3.09 -7.09
C ALA A 357 2.80 -3.98 -7.84
N VAL A 358 1.62 -3.46 -8.15
CA VAL A 358 0.53 -4.21 -8.78
C VAL A 358 0.26 -3.67 -10.18
N VAL A 359 0.12 -4.57 -11.15
CA VAL A 359 -0.36 -4.27 -12.49
C VAL A 359 -1.71 -4.95 -12.70
N VAL A 360 -2.72 -4.17 -13.09
CA VAL A 360 -4.07 -4.63 -13.40
C VAL A 360 -4.41 -4.21 -14.83
N ASN A 361 -4.48 -5.17 -15.75
CA ASN A 361 -4.71 -4.89 -17.17
C ASN A 361 -6.16 -4.44 -17.47
N GLY A 362 -7.10 -4.93 -16.69
CA GLY A 362 -8.52 -4.58 -16.71
C GLY A 362 -8.88 -3.60 -15.59
N ASN A 363 -9.85 -3.98 -14.76
CA ASN A 363 -10.46 -3.09 -13.76
C ASN A 363 -9.95 -3.41 -12.35
N LEU A 364 -9.72 -2.37 -11.56
CA LEU A 364 -9.47 -2.46 -10.12
C LEU A 364 -10.70 -1.88 -9.40
N THR A 365 -11.36 -2.72 -8.60
CA THR A 365 -12.54 -2.35 -7.83
C THR A 365 -12.27 -2.49 -6.34
N ASN A 366 -12.51 -1.45 -5.56
CA ASN A 366 -12.49 -1.46 -4.10
C ASN A 366 -13.88 -1.08 -3.59
N SER A 367 -14.69 -2.09 -3.27
CA SER A 367 -16.10 -1.90 -2.89
C SER A 367 -16.34 -1.89 -1.38
N ALA A 368 -15.39 -2.39 -0.59
CA ALA A 368 -15.44 -2.39 0.87
C ALA A 368 -14.03 -2.29 1.47
N GLY A 369 -13.94 -2.08 2.78
CA GLY A 369 -12.67 -2.08 3.50
C GLY A 369 -11.69 -0.99 3.07
N THR A 370 -10.39 -1.29 3.24
CA THR A 370 -9.28 -0.38 2.88
C THR A 370 -8.36 -1.03 1.87
N LEU A 371 -8.13 -0.40 0.72
CA LEU A 371 -7.00 -0.71 -0.15
C LEU A 371 -5.81 0.18 0.26
N ASP A 372 -4.75 -0.42 0.79
CA ASP A 372 -3.55 0.28 1.26
C ASP A 372 -2.32 -0.09 0.42
N VAL A 373 -1.65 0.92 -0.15
CA VAL A 373 -0.41 0.72 -0.92
C VAL A 373 0.86 0.60 -0.07
N ASP A 374 0.68 0.46 1.24
CA ASP A 374 1.70 0.32 2.28
C ASP A 374 2.54 1.58 2.53
N SER A 375 2.68 1.92 3.81
CA SER A 375 3.38 3.13 4.25
C SER A 375 4.91 3.05 4.11
N SER A 376 5.46 1.83 4.12
CA SER A 376 6.90 1.59 4.02
C SER A 376 7.36 1.43 2.57
N GLY A 377 6.61 0.69 1.77
CA GLY A 377 6.90 0.34 0.38
C GLY A 377 6.34 1.33 -0.63
N ASN A 378 5.21 2.00 -0.32
CA ASN A 378 4.56 2.97 -1.19
C ASN A 378 4.34 2.42 -2.61
N TYR A 379 3.82 1.20 -2.69
CA TYR A 379 3.79 0.41 -3.90
C TYR A 379 2.95 1.06 -5.00
N ALA A 380 3.44 0.98 -6.23
CA ALA A 380 2.75 1.55 -7.39
C ALA A 380 1.59 0.65 -7.85
N ILE A 381 0.50 1.28 -8.31
CA ILE A 381 -0.59 0.62 -9.02
C ILE A 381 -0.56 1.07 -10.48
N THR A 382 -0.41 0.13 -11.41
CA THR A 382 -0.54 0.39 -12.85
C THR A 382 -1.83 -0.23 -13.36
N LEU A 383 -2.67 0.56 -14.02
CA LEU A 383 -4.05 0.19 -14.33
C LEU A 383 -4.41 0.47 -15.79
N GLY A 384 -4.88 -0.57 -16.47
CA GLY A 384 -5.33 -0.49 -17.86
C GLY A 384 -6.76 0.04 -18.01
N GLY A 385 -7.67 -0.41 -17.15
CA GLY A 385 -9.11 -0.13 -17.20
C GLY A 385 -9.58 0.83 -16.11
N ASN A 386 -10.73 0.50 -15.48
CA ASN A 386 -11.41 1.39 -14.54
C ASN A 386 -10.82 1.32 -13.14
N PHE A 387 -10.77 2.46 -12.45
CA PHE A 387 -10.50 2.55 -11.01
C PHE A 387 -11.81 2.84 -10.30
N ALA A 388 -12.44 1.81 -9.76
CA ALA A 388 -13.73 1.93 -9.09
C ALA A 388 -13.54 1.81 -7.58
N ASN A 389 -13.59 2.93 -6.85
CA ASN A 389 -13.46 2.90 -5.40
C ASN A 389 -14.67 3.54 -4.73
N THR A 390 -15.46 2.73 -4.02
CA THR A 390 -16.58 3.21 -3.18
C THR A 390 -16.28 3.10 -1.69
N ALA A 391 -15.06 2.67 -1.35
CA ALA A 391 -14.57 2.47 0.01
C ALA A 391 -13.30 3.31 0.26
N THR A 392 -12.42 2.87 1.17
CA THR A 392 -11.23 3.62 1.56
C THR A 392 -10.03 3.25 0.68
N PHE A 393 -9.40 4.23 0.05
CA PHE A 393 -8.11 4.07 -0.60
C PHE A 393 -7.04 4.83 0.17
N SER A 394 -6.12 4.10 0.82
CA SER A 394 -4.95 4.64 1.48
C SER A 394 -3.79 4.68 0.48
N ALA A 395 -3.63 5.82 -0.17
CA ALA A 395 -2.64 6.00 -1.22
C ALA A 395 -1.20 6.19 -0.70
N GLN A 396 -1.02 6.41 0.60
CA GLN A 396 0.29 6.68 1.24
C GLN A 396 1.14 7.64 0.40
N ASN A 397 2.34 7.26 -0.01
CA ASN A 397 3.14 7.98 -0.99
C ASN A 397 3.20 7.27 -2.37
N GLY A 398 2.31 6.31 -2.61
CA GLY A 398 2.26 5.50 -3.82
C GLY A 398 1.80 6.23 -5.07
N THR A 399 2.05 5.62 -6.23
CA THR A 399 1.68 6.19 -7.53
C THR A 399 0.64 5.33 -8.23
N VAL A 400 -0.44 5.96 -8.69
CA VAL A 400 -1.41 5.34 -9.60
C VAL A 400 -1.13 5.80 -11.02
N THR A 401 -0.90 4.84 -11.92
CA THR A 401 -0.64 5.08 -13.35
C THR A 401 -1.75 4.49 -14.21
N LEU A 402 -2.42 5.32 -14.99
CA LEU A 402 -3.42 4.89 -15.98
C LEU A 402 -2.73 4.68 -17.33
N ASN A 403 -2.43 3.42 -17.68
CA ASN A 403 -1.58 3.11 -18.85
C ASN A 403 -2.33 2.43 -20.02
N GLY A 404 -3.57 1.98 -19.84
CA GLY A 404 -4.32 1.33 -20.92
C GLY A 404 -4.75 2.32 -22.01
N SER A 405 -4.90 1.87 -23.26
CA SER A 405 -5.32 2.73 -24.38
C SER A 405 -6.82 3.03 -24.42
N GLY A 406 -7.65 2.19 -23.77
CA GLY A 406 -9.10 2.38 -23.68
C GLY A 406 -9.52 3.46 -22.68
N THR A 407 -10.83 3.69 -22.58
CA THR A 407 -11.39 4.59 -21.56
C THR A 407 -11.23 4.00 -20.16
N SER A 408 -10.72 4.82 -19.23
CA SER A 408 -10.77 4.53 -17.79
C SER A 408 -11.87 5.35 -17.14
N VAL A 409 -12.81 4.68 -16.47
CA VAL A 409 -13.76 5.34 -15.57
C VAL A 409 -13.16 5.36 -14.17
N ILE A 410 -13.13 6.54 -13.57
CA ILE A 410 -12.71 6.76 -12.18
C ILE A 410 -13.96 7.10 -11.37
N SER A 411 -14.35 6.19 -10.47
CA SER A 411 -15.55 6.37 -9.62
C SER A 411 -15.20 6.56 -8.16
N GLY A 412 -16.14 7.20 -7.45
CA GLY A 412 -15.97 7.64 -6.06
C GLY A 412 -15.08 8.87 -5.94
N SER A 413 -15.04 9.43 -4.73
CA SER A 413 -14.11 10.52 -4.41
C SER A 413 -12.84 9.92 -3.83
N ASN A 414 -11.72 10.11 -4.52
CA ASN A 414 -10.46 9.44 -4.20
C ASN A 414 -9.40 10.45 -3.79
N THR A 415 -8.51 10.02 -2.90
CA THR A 415 -7.28 10.75 -2.58
C THR A 415 -6.11 9.96 -3.12
N PHE A 416 -5.51 10.43 -4.20
CA PHE A 416 -4.26 9.91 -4.74
C PHE A 416 -3.08 10.68 -4.16
N TYR A 417 -1.95 10.01 -3.99
CA TYR A 417 -0.70 10.73 -3.72
C TYR A 417 -0.09 11.25 -5.02
N ASN A 418 0.28 10.34 -5.92
CA ASN A 418 0.62 10.67 -7.31
C ASN A 418 -0.40 10.04 -8.28
N LEU A 419 -0.85 10.81 -9.28
CA LEU A 419 -1.69 10.32 -10.38
C LEU A 419 -1.02 10.64 -11.73
N THR A 420 -0.82 9.59 -12.53
CA THR A 420 -0.11 9.69 -13.82
C THR A 420 -0.93 9.09 -14.98
N SER A 421 -0.96 9.80 -16.09
CA SER A 421 -1.37 9.28 -17.41
C SER A 421 -0.56 9.95 -18.50
N THR A 422 0.28 9.18 -19.20
CA THR A 422 1.11 9.63 -20.34
C THR A 422 0.75 8.93 -21.65
N THR A 423 -0.29 8.10 -21.64
CA THR A 423 -0.77 7.36 -22.80
C THR A 423 -1.50 8.32 -23.74
N ALA A 424 -0.96 8.51 -24.95
CA ALA A 424 -1.59 9.36 -25.98
C ALA A 424 -3.01 8.87 -26.29
N ALA A 425 -3.95 9.81 -26.51
CA ALA A 425 -5.37 9.53 -26.73
C ALA A 425 -6.09 8.81 -25.57
N LYS A 426 -5.52 8.72 -24.36
CA LYS A 426 -6.21 8.15 -23.20
C LYS A 426 -7.50 8.93 -22.92
N ASN A 427 -8.60 8.21 -22.80
CA ASN A 427 -9.85 8.77 -22.30
C ASN A 427 -9.99 8.46 -20.81
N ILE A 428 -10.24 9.48 -19.99
CA ILE A 428 -10.49 9.37 -18.55
C ILE A 428 -11.84 10.02 -18.26
N THR A 429 -12.77 9.23 -17.74
CA THR A 429 -14.11 9.68 -17.37
C THR A 429 -14.25 9.64 -15.86
N PHE A 430 -14.57 10.78 -15.25
CA PHE A 430 -14.81 10.88 -13.82
C PHE A 430 -16.30 10.86 -13.53
N THR A 431 -16.74 10.12 -12.50
CA THR A 431 -18.14 10.15 -12.06
C THR A 431 -18.55 11.57 -11.68
N ALA A 432 -19.67 12.04 -12.19
CA ALA A 432 -20.15 13.41 -11.99
C ALA A 432 -20.35 13.70 -10.49
N GLY A 433 -19.95 14.89 -10.04
CA GLY A 433 -20.04 15.31 -8.64
C GLY A 433 -18.97 14.74 -7.71
N THR A 434 -18.12 13.80 -8.16
CA THR A 434 -17.04 13.27 -7.32
C THR A 434 -15.83 14.20 -7.28
N THR A 435 -15.00 14.04 -6.24
CA THR A 435 -13.77 14.82 -6.06
C THR A 435 -12.55 13.92 -6.08
N GLN A 436 -11.60 14.23 -6.96
CA GLN A 436 -10.30 13.58 -7.00
C GLN A 436 -9.26 14.51 -6.38
N THR A 437 -8.69 14.12 -5.24
CA THR A 437 -7.63 14.88 -4.55
C THR A 437 -6.28 14.30 -4.89
N ILE A 438 -5.34 15.11 -5.38
CA ILE A 438 -3.97 14.68 -5.69
C ILE A 438 -3.00 15.41 -4.75
N ASN A 439 -2.43 14.68 -3.78
CA ASN A 439 -1.64 15.29 -2.70
C ASN A 439 -0.23 15.73 -3.13
N ALA A 440 0.38 15.03 -4.08
CA ALA A 440 1.74 15.29 -4.56
C ALA A 440 1.76 15.51 -6.08
N ASN A 441 2.07 14.52 -6.92
CA ASN A 441 2.32 14.78 -8.33
C ASN A 441 1.09 14.48 -9.21
N LEU A 442 0.67 15.47 -10.01
CA LEU A 442 -0.29 15.30 -11.09
C LEU A 442 0.45 15.33 -12.44
N THR A 443 0.50 14.20 -13.14
CA THR A 443 1.11 14.11 -14.47
C THR A 443 0.08 13.65 -15.49
N LEU A 444 -0.36 14.55 -16.35
CA LEU A 444 -1.28 14.27 -17.45
C LEU A 444 -0.66 14.79 -18.73
N THR A 445 -0.17 13.90 -19.59
CA THR A 445 0.60 14.29 -20.78
C THR A 445 0.11 13.54 -22.00
N GLY A 446 -0.55 14.27 -22.90
CA GLY A 446 -0.88 13.79 -24.24
C GLY A 446 0.12 14.28 -25.28
N THR A 447 -0.29 14.17 -26.54
CA THR A 447 0.42 14.79 -27.67
C THR A 447 -0.50 15.77 -28.38
N GLY A 448 0.04 16.74 -29.14
CA GLY A 448 -0.78 17.74 -29.83
C GLY A 448 -1.82 17.15 -30.79
N SER A 449 -1.57 15.97 -31.38
CA SER A 449 -2.54 15.26 -32.23
C SER A 449 -3.45 14.30 -31.48
N ASN A 450 -3.00 13.81 -30.32
CA ASN A 450 -3.70 12.81 -29.51
C ASN A 450 -3.64 13.24 -28.03
N PRO A 451 -4.49 14.20 -27.63
CA PRO A 451 -4.50 14.69 -26.25
C PRO A 451 -5.01 13.60 -25.29
N VAL A 452 -4.64 13.71 -24.00
CA VAL A 452 -5.35 12.98 -22.94
C VAL A 452 -6.68 13.67 -22.72
N VAL A 453 -7.78 12.92 -22.67
CA VAL A 453 -9.14 13.45 -22.64
C VAL A 453 -9.73 13.25 -21.26
N LEU A 454 -10.12 14.33 -20.59
CA LEU A 454 -10.81 14.31 -19.29
C LEU A 454 -12.26 14.74 -19.48
N ARG A 455 -13.20 13.91 -19.00
CA ARG A 455 -14.65 14.15 -19.10
C ARG A 455 -15.36 13.84 -17.79
N SER A 456 -16.47 14.53 -17.56
CA SER A 456 -17.50 14.03 -16.65
C SER A 456 -18.25 12.85 -17.27
N SER A 457 -18.72 11.92 -16.44
CA SER A 457 -19.65 10.84 -16.82
C SER A 457 -21.04 11.33 -17.25
N VAL A 458 -21.39 12.57 -16.89
CA VAL A 458 -22.67 13.19 -17.23
C VAL A 458 -22.37 14.59 -17.76
N ASP A 459 -22.69 14.84 -19.02
CA ASP A 459 -22.53 16.17 -19.64
C ASP A 459 -23.19 17.24 -18.78
N THR A 460 -22.59 18.44 -18.70
CA THR A 460 -23.04 19.60 -17.91
C THR A 460 -22.91 19.46 -16.39
N ASN A 461 -22.80 18.24 -15.85
CA ASN A 461 -22.55 18.02 -14.44
C ASN A 461 -21.05 17.87 -14.21
N LYS A 462 -20.48 18.74 -13.38
CA LYS A 462 -19.03 18.78 -13.23
C LYS A 462 -18.47 17.67 -12.34
N TRP A 463 -17.25 17.24 -12.60
CA TRP A 463 -16.40 16.53 -11.65
C TRP A 463 -15.39 17.50 -11.04
N ASN A 464 -14.85 17.17 -9.87
CA ASN A 464 -13.95 18.04 -9.14
C ASN A 464 -12.53 17.46 -9.08
N ILE A 465 -11.53 18.33 -9.20
CA ILE A 465 -10.14 18.02 -8.89
C ILE A 465 -9.60 18.99 -7.85
N THR A 466 -8.91 18.42 -6.86
CA THR A 466 -8.28 19.18 -5.78
C THR A 466 -6.79 18.92 -5.82
N PHE A 467 -6.01 19.99 -5.76
CA PHE A 467 -4.56 19.94 -5.85
C PHE A 467 -3.97 20.91 -4.84
N PRO A 468 -3.76 20.52 -3.57
CA PRO A 468 -3.51 21.46 -2.48
C PRO A 468 -2.06 21.99 -2.47
N ASN A 469 -1.03 21.17 -2.76
CA ASN A 469 0.37 21.62 -2.64
C ASN A 469 1.37 20.88 -3.57
N GLY A 470 0.90 20.27 -4.65
CA GLY A 470 1.69 19.33 -5.45
C GLY A 470 2.49 19.93 -6.61
N ALA A 471 3.35 19.11 -7.26
CA ALA A 471 3.94 19.45 -8.57
C ALA A 471 3.05 18.97 -9.72
N GLN A 472 2.85 19.82 -10.74
CA GLN A 472 1.97 19.51 -11.87
C GLN A 472 2.72 19.52 -13.20
N SER A 473 2.48 18.49 -14.01
CA SER A 473 2.90 18.41 -15.41
C SER A 473 1.67 18.05 -16.26
N VAL A 474 0.94 19.09 -16.68
CA VAL A 474 -0.31 18.95 -17.42
C VAL A 474 -0.14 19.56 -18.82
N THR A 475 -0.05 18.70 -19.83
CA THR A 475 0.25 19.12 -21.21
C THR A 475 -0.56 18.32 -22.25
N ASN A 476 -1.04 19.01 -23.30
CA ASN A 476 -1.86 18.42 -24.36
C ASN A 476 -3.03 17.59 -23.79
N VAL A 477 -3.83 18.22 -22.93
CA VAL A 477 -5.02 17.62 -22.31
C VAL A 477 -6.26 18.32 -22.82
N ASP A 478 -7.32 17.59 -23.10
CA ASP A 478 -8.63 18.12 -23.44
C ASP A 478 -9.56 17.93 -22.23
N VAL A 479 -10.05 19.03 -21.65
CA VAL A 479 -10.84 19.01 -20.41
C VAL A 479 -12.25 19.53 -20.67
N LYS A 480 -13.27 18.85 -20.14
CA LYS A 480 -14.66 19.28 -20.15
C LYS A 480 -15.33 18.99 -18.80
N ASP A 481 -16.26 19.86 -18.41
CA ASP A 481 -17.13 19.70 -17.25
C ASP A 481 -16.33 19.46 -15.94
N SER A 482 -15.32 20.29 -15.65
CA SER A 482 -14.41 20.12 -14.49
C SER A 482 -14.26 21.38 -13.64
N ASP A 483 -14.30 21.22 -12.32
CA ASP A 483 -13.93 22.26 -11.36
C ASP A 483 -12.62 21.93 -10.64
N ALA A 484 -11.61 22.80 -10.75
CA ALA A 484 -10.39 22.76 -9.93
C ALA A 484 -10.59 23.59 -8.66
N ASN A 485 -10.57 22.97 -7.47
CA ASN A 485 -11.16 23.58 -6.25
C ASN A 485 -10.19 24.20 -5.23
N THR A 486 -8.87 24.08 -5.42
CA THR A 486 -7.87 24.64 -4.47
C THR A 486 -6.82 25.51 -5.15
N ASN A 487 -5.94 24.91 -5.96
CA ASN A 487 -4.93 25.63 -6.73
C ASN A 487 -5.27 25.61 -8.21
N THR A 488 -4.72 26.59 -8.92
CA THR A 488 -4.77 26.66 -10.38
C THR A 488 -4.02 25.48 -10.99
N ILE A 489 -4.69 24.75 -11.88
CA ILE A 489 -4.06 23.77 -12.76
C ILE A 489 -3.66 24.49 -14.04
N THR A 490 -2.35 24.60 -14.27
CA THR A 490 -1.78 25.22 -15.48
C THR A 490 -1.62 24.15 -16.55
N CYS A 491 -2.41 24.27 -17.61
CA CYS A 491 -2.50 23.28 -18.67
C CYS A 491 -1.92 23.86 -19.97
N THR A 492 -0.79 23.32 -20.45
CA THR A 492 -0.10 23.85 -21.65
C THR A 492 -0.47 23.06 -22.90
N GLY A 493 -0.83 23.75 -24.00
CA GLY A 493 -1.22 23.08 -25.25
C GLY A 493 -2.54 22.31 -25.13
N CYS A 494 -3.36 22.69 -24.13
CA CYS A 494 -4.59 22.01 -23.79
C CYS A 494 -5.81 22.58 -24.53
N VAL A 495 -6.87 21.78 -24.59
CA VAL A 495 -8.17 22.16 -25.14
C VAL A 495 -9.15 22.36 -23.98
N ASP A 496 -9.78 23.53 -23.93
CA ASP A 496 -10.94 23.78 -23.09
C ASP A 496 -12.21 23.43 -23.88
N SER A 497 -12.76 22.25 -23.64
CA SER A 497 -14.01 21.78 -24.27
C SER A 497 -15.28 22.32 -23.58
N GLY A 498 -15.12 23.21 -22.59
CA GLY A 498 -16.20 23.97 -21.97
C GLY A 498 -16.64 23.46 -20.60
N ASN A 499 -17.37 24.33 -19.90
CA ASN A 499 -17.91 24.14 -18.54
C ASN A 499 -16.83 23.82 -17.48
N ASN A 500 -15.64 24.41 -17.64
CA ASN A 500 -14.56 24.34 -16.65
C ASN A 500 -14.53 25.64 -15.80
N ASN A 501 -14.10 25.59 -14.53
CA ASN A 501 -13.90 26.83 -13.76
C ASN A 501 -12.58 27.54 -14.12
N GLY A 502 -12.44 28.80 -13.70
CA GLY A 502 -11.26 29.62 -13.98
C GLY A 502 -9.96 29.18 -13.30
N ASN A 503 -10.01 28.15 -12.45
CA ASN A 503 -8.81 27.53 -11.89
C ASN A 503 -8.15 26.54 -12.85
N TRP A 504 -8.84 26.15 -13.93
CA TRP A 504 -8.16 25.62 -15.11
C TRP A 504 -7.56 26.78 -15.91
N ASN A 505 -6.26 27.00 -15.74
CA ASN A 505 -5.52 27.96 -16.54
C ASN A 505 -5.04 27.29 -17.82
N PHE A 506 -5.84 27.39 -18.87
CA PHE A 506 -5.49 26.92 -20.21
C PHE A 506 -4.49 27.89 -20.84
N VAL A 507 -3.22 27.53 -20.77
CA VAL A 507 -2.15 28.26 -21.43
C VAL A 507 -2.14 27.82 -22.88
N THR A 508 -2.77 28.63 -23.71
CA THR A 508 -2.59 28.55 -25.16
C THR A 508 -1.10 28.71 -25.45
N GLY A 509 -0.54 27.83 -26.28
CA GLY A 509 0.85 27.94 -26.72
C GLY A 509 1.13 29.32 -27.35
N ALA A 510 2.40 29.63 -27.58
CA ALA A 510 2.77 30.87 -28.24
C ALA A 510 1.96 31.06 -29.54
N SER A 511 1.46 32.25 -29.81
CA SER A 511 0.66 32.57 -30.99
C SER A 511 1.37 33.61 -31.82
N ILE A 512 1.43 33.41 -33.14
CA ILE A 512 1.99 34.41 -34.06
C ILE A 512 0.89 35.40 -34.43
N THR A 513 1.11 36.69 -34.17
CA THR A 513 0.21 37.80 -34.54
C THR A 513 0.68 38.52 -35.81
N ALA A 514 1.98 38.48 -36.10
CA ALA A 514 2.54 38.91 -37.38
C ALA A 514 3.70 37.98 -37.80
N PRO A 515 3.82 37.60 -39.08
CA PRO A 515 2.91 37.92 -40.17
C PRO A 515 1.52 37.29 -39.99
N GLN A 516 0.49 37.90 -40.57
CA GLN A 516 -0.86 37.31 -40.54
C GLN A 516 -0.93 36.08 -41.45
N ASP A 517 -1.83 35.14 -41.13
CA ASP A 517 -2.12 33.99 -41.97
C ASP A 517 -2.50 34.40 -43.40
N GLY A 518 -2.01 33.65 -44.39
CA GLY A 518 -2.22 33.86 -45.82
C GLY A 518 -1.39 35.00 -46.45
N LYS A 519 -0.47 35.64 -45.73
CA LYS A 519 0.31 36.76 -46.27
C LYS A 519 1.52 36.33 -47.09
N THR A 520 1.90 37.20 -48.03
CA THR A 520 3.15 37.11 -48.77
C THR A 520 4.24 37.90 -48.04
N VAL A 521 5.36 37.26 -47.70
CA VAL A 521 6.48 37.86 -46.96
C VAL A 521 7.83 37.56 -47.62
N GLY A 522 8.88 38.25 -47.18
CA GLY A 522 10.26 37.98 -47.60
C GLY A 522 10.80 36.65 -47.05
N ILE A 523 12.01 36.27 -47.49
CA ILE A 523 12.68 35.03 -47.04
C ILE A 523 13.11 35.01 -45.57
N THR A 524 13.11 36.16 -44.89
CA THR A 524 13.46 36.31 -43.46
C THR A 524 12.45 37.25 -42.77
N PRO A 525 11.19 36.84 -42.59
CA PRO A 525 10.18 37.71 -41.96
C PRO A 525 10.50 37.91 -40.47
N THR A 526 10.07 39.05 -39.92
CA THR A 526 9.97 39.23 -38.47
C THR A 526 8.67 38.60 -37.99
N VAL A 527 8.78 37.74 -36.98
CA VAL A 527 7.68 37.09 -36.29
C VAL A 527 7.41 37.82 -34.99
N ILE A 528 6.20 38.30 -34.82
CA ILE A 528 5.69 38.92 -33.60
C ILE A 528 4.58 38.02 -33.08
N GLY A 529 4.49 37.87 -31.77
CA GLY A 529 3.47 37.04 -31.17
C GLY A 529 3.31 37.24 -29.67
N THR A 530 2.43 36.45 -29.10
CA THR A 530 2.17 36.41 -27.67
C THR A 530 2.43 35.01 -27.11
N GLY A 531 2.79 34.91 -25.84
CA GLY A 531 3.01 33.63 -25.17
C GLY A 531 3.13 33.78 -23.67
N LEU A 532 3.52 32.70 -22.99
CA LEU A 532 3.75 32.73 -21.55
C LEU A 532 5.05 33.50 -21.24
N ALA A 533 4.97 34.53 -20.40
CA ALA A 533 6.13 35.32 -20.00
C ALA A 533 7.30 34.46 -19.50
N GLY A 534 8.51 34.72 -19.99
CA GLY A 534 9.73 33.96 -19.68
C GLY A 534 9.88 32.63 -20.42
N SER A 535 8.88 32.17 -21.17
CA SER A 535 8.98 30.92 -21.95
C SER A 535 9.87 31.08 -23.20
N THR A 536 10.54 30.01 -23.61
CA THR A 536 11.28 29.95 -24.87
C THR A 536 10.36 29.45 -26.00
N VAL A 537 10.24 30.25 -27.06
CA VAL A 537 9.45 29.95 -28.26
C VAL A 537 10.39 29.54 -29.39
N ASN A 538 10.18 28.36 -29.96
CA ASN A 538 10.81 27.90 -31.19
C ASN A 538 9.82 28.00 -32.35
N ILE A 539 10.12 28.78 -33.38
CA ILE A 539 9.31 28.87 -34.60
C ILE A 539 9.83 27.82 -35.57
N LYS A 540 8.96 26.90 -36.00
CA LYS A 540 9.28 25.87 -37.00
C LYS A 540 8.60 26.17 -38.33
N ASP A 541 9.25 25.80 -39.44
CA ASP A 541 8.69 25.93 -40.78
C ASP A 541 7.81 24.72 -41.20
N LYS A 542 7.31 24.72 -42.45
CA LYS A 542 6.49 23.62 -43.00
C LYS A 542 7.18 22.24 -42.99
N ASP A 543 8.51 22.22 -42.96
CA ASP A 543 9.31 20.99 -42.97
C ASP A 543 9.67 20.57 -41.53
N GLY A 544 9.18 21.30 -40.52
CA GLY A 544 9.44 21.05 -39.10
C GLY A 544 10.80 21.55 -38.61
N THR A 545 11.53 22.33 -39.43
CA THR A 545 12.84 22.88 -39.07
C THR A 545 12.69 24.13 -38.23
N THR A 546 13.42 24.25 -37.12
CA THR A 546 13.41 25.50 -36.33
C THR A 546 14.12 26.61 -37.09
N VAL A 547 13.39 27.68 -37.40
CA VAL A 547 13.85 28.82 -38.20
C VAL A 547 14.04 30.11 -37.38
N ALA A 548 13.52 30.15 -36.16
CA ALA A 548 13.77 31.19 -35.17
C ALA A 548 13.57 30.67 -33.74
N THR A 549 14.26 31.28 -32.78
CA THR A 549 14.09 31.01 -31.35
C THR A 549 14.13 32.33 -30.58
N THR A 550 13.24 32.51 -29.61
CA THR A 550 13.18 33.71 -28.78
C THR A 550 12.59 33.41 -27.40
N THR A 551 12.66 34.38 -26.49
CA THR A 551 12.01 34.31 -25.17
C THR A 551 10.89 35.33 -25.09
N VAL A 552 9.77 34.94 -24.49
CA VAL A 552 8.64 35.86 -24.25
C VAL A 552 8.97 36.82 -23.10
N ASP A 553 8.68 38.10 -23.28
CA ASP A 553 8.90 39.15 -22.29
C ASP A 553 7.92 39.07 -21.09
N ALA A 554 8.14 39.91 -20.08
CA ALA A 554 7.29 39.96 -18.88
C ALA A 554 5.83 40.37 -19.15
N ASN A 555 5.56 40.99 -20.29
CA ASN A 555 4.23 41.41 -20.72
C ASN A 555 3.55 40.36 -21.60
N GLY A 556 4.17 39.20 -21.82
CA GLY A 556 3.63 38.12 -22.62
C GLY A 556 3.82 38.28 -24.13
N ASN A 557 4.71 39.17 -24.58
CA ASN A 557 4.99 39.41 -26.00
C ASN A 557 6.34 38.81 -26.42
N PHE A 558 6.47 38.43 -27.68
CA PHE A 558 7.75 38.09 -28.28
C PHE A 558 7.88 38.68 -29.68
N GLU A 559 9.12 39.00 -30.06
CA GLU A 559 9.49 39.43 -31.41
C GLU A 559 10.81 38.75 -31.78
N VAL A 560 10.89 38.19 -32.99
CA VAL A 560 12.07 37.51 -33.49
C VAL A 560 12.14 37.52 -35.00
N ALA A 561 13.31 37.85 -35.55
CA ALA A 561 13.56 37.68 -36.99
C ALA A 561 13.86 36.20 -37.30
N VAL A 562 13.30 35.69 -38.39
CA VAL A 562 13.69 34.40 -38.95
C VAL A 562 15.17 34.43 -39.33
N SER A 563 15.98 33.58 -38.70
CA SER A 563 17.43 33.56 -38.86
C SER A 563 17.89 32.61 -39.96
N THR A 564 17.09 31.60 -40.28
CA THR A 564 17.32 30.67 -41.40
C THR A 564 16.40 31.03 -42.56
N ALA A 565 16.95 31.39 -43.71
CA ALA A 565 16.17 31.83 -44.86
C ALA A 565 15.17 30.76 -45.32
N LEU A 566 13.91 31.16 -45.46
CA LEU A 566 12.83 30.30 -45.92
C LEU A 566 12.91 30.10 -47.44
N ALA A 567 12.61 28.88 -47.90
CA ALA A 567 12.49 28.60 -49.32
C ALA A 567 11.33 29.38 -49.94
N ALA A 568 11.52 29.90 -51.16
CA ALA A 568 10.49 30.61 -51.90
C ALA A 568 9.31 29.69 -52.26
N GLY A 569 8.10 30.25 -52.28
CA GLY A 569 6.85 29.51 -52.50
C GLY A 569 6.02 29.36 -51.23
N VAL A 570 5.12 28.36 -51.21
CA VAL A 570 4.23 28.10 -50.07
C VAL A 570 5.05 27.60 -48.88
N ASN A 571 4.83 28.20 -47.71
CA ASN A 571 5.46 27.82 -46.45
C ASN A 571 4.47 27.99 -45.29
N SER A 572 4.81 27.53 -44.10
CA SER A 572 4.06 27.75 -42.87
C SER A 572 5.01 28.02 -41.71
N LEU A 573 4.55 28.78 -40.72
CA LEU A 573 5.27 28.96 -39.46
C LEU A 573 4.38 28.49 -38.31
N THR A 574 4.96 27.66 -37.44
CA THR A 574 4.29 27.14 -36.24
C THR A 574 5.15 27.45 -35.03
N PRO A 575 4.67 28.22 -34.05
CA PRO A 575 5.38 28.45 -32.80
C PRO A 575 5.29 27.24 -31.86
N PHE A 576 6.35 26.96 -31.11
CA PHE A 576 6.40 25.88 -30.12
C PHE A 576 6.96 26.37 -28.80
N VAL A 577 6.32 26.01 -27.69
CA VAL A 577 6.85 26.16 -26.32
C VAL A 577 7.10 24.77 -25.77
N GLY A 578 8.38 24.38 -25.66
CA GLY A 578 8.74 22.99 -25.40
C GLY A 578 8.23 22.06 -26.52
N ALA A 579 7.41 21.06 -26.17
CA ALA A 579 6.75 20.16 -27.12
C ALA A 579 5.38 20.66 -27.62
N SER A 580 4.86 21.73 -27.02
CA SER A 580 3.50 22.24 -27.28
C SER A 580 3.50 23.15 -28.51
N SER A 581 2.70 22.84 -29.52
CA SER A 581 2.50 23.69 -30.71
C SER A 581 1.46 24.78 -30.44
N GLY A 582 1.71 25.99 -30.90
CA GLY A 582 0.69 27.02 -31.07
C GLY A 582 0.05 26.99 -32.47
N THR A 583 -0.71 28.04 -32.78
CA THR A 583 -1.44 28.14 -34.04
C THR A 583 -0.48 28.28 -35.23
N THR A 584 -0.64 27.42 -36.23
CA THR A 584 0.13 27.50 -37.48
C THR A 584 -0.43 28.61 -38.37
N ILE A 585 0.46 29.41 -38.96
CA ILE A 585 0.13 30.37 -40.03
C ILE A 585 0.72 29.90 -41.36
N ASN A 586 -0.03 30.05 -42.44
CA ASN A 586 0.38 29.74 -43.80
C ASN A 586 0.85 31.02 -44.49
N LEU A 587 1.93 30.95 -45.26
CA LEU A 587 2.58 32.10 -45.89
C LEU A 587 2.99 31.79 -47.34
N THR A 588 3.15 32.85 -48.13
CA THR A 588 3.84 32.78 -49.43
C THR A 588 5.17 33.52 -49.33
N ILE A 589 6.28 32.83 -49.55
CA ILE A 589 7.63 33.39 -49.42
C ILE A 589 8.14 33.86 -50.78
N VAL A 590 8.62 35.11 -50.86
CA VAL A 590 9.24 35.69 -52.07
C VAL A 590 10.62 36.27 -51.75
N SER A 591 11.52 36.25 -52.74
CA SER A 591 12.91 36.74 -52.58
C SER A 591 12.99 38.26 -52.39
N ASN A 592 12.12 39.03 -53.07
CA ASN A 592 12.05 40.49 -52.99
C ASN A 592 10.57 40.94 -52.87
N PRO A 593 10.01 41.07 -51.66
CA PRO A 593 8.63 41.55 -51.49
C PRO A 593 8.50 43.01 -51.96
N SER A 594 7.44 43.33 -52.72
CA SER A 594 7.26 44.62 -53.40
C SER A 594 6.89 45.81 -52.50
N SER A 595 6.81 45.62 -51.20
CA SER A 595 6.74 46.67 -50.19
C SER A 595 7.10 46.03 -48.86
N ALA A 596 8.05 46.63 -48.13
CA ALA A 596 8.38 46.21 -46.77
C ALA A 596 7.09 46.20 -45.95
N GLN A 597 6.60 45.01 -45.58
CA GLN A 597 5.51 44.85 -44.61
C GLN A 597 6.08 45.14 -43.23
N VAL A 598 6.44 46.41 -43.01
CA VAL A 598 6.74 46.95 -41.68
C VAL A 598 5.41 46.92 -40.91
N PRO A 599 5.39 46.43 -39.65
CA PRO A 599 4.19 46.46 -38.83
C PRO A 599 3.58 47.87 -38.83
N VAL A 600 2.27 47.99 -39.07
CA VAL A 600 1.57 49.25 -38.82
C VAL A 600 1.44 49.37 -37.31
N VAL A 601 2.29 50.21 -36.69
CA VAL A 601 2.14 50.56 -35.28
C VAL A 601 0.90 51.45 -35.15
N THR A 602 -0.21 50.90 -34.66
CA THR A 602 -1.46 51.63 -34.43
C THR A 602 -1.56 52.21 -33.02
N SER A 603 -0.62 51.92 -32.12
CA SER A 603 -0.59 52.47 -30.76
C SER A 603 0.79 52.41 -30.08
N PRO A 604 1.11 53.35 -29.17
CA PRO A 604 0.31 54.53 -28.88
C PRO A 604 0.41 55.56 -30.01
N GLU A 605 -0.60 56.42 -30.13
CA GLU A 605 -0.54 57.53 -31.08
C GLU A 605 0.67 58.43 -30.76
N SER A 606 1.27 59.02 -31.80
CA SER A 606 2.39 59.93 -31.66
C SER A 606 2.04 61.08 -30.70
N GLY A 607 2.62 61.05 -29.48
CA GLY A 607 2.43 62.07 -28.46
C GLY A 607 1.68 61.63 -27.20
N SER A 608 1.18 60.39 -27.12
CA SER A 608 0.63 59.87 -25.87
C SER A 608 1.77 59.51 -24.89
N ARG A 609 1.69 60.04 -23.67
CA ARG A 609 2.59 59.72 -22.55
C ARG A 609 1.99 58.65 -21.66
#